data_AF-A0A8W8NW10-F1
#
_entry.id   AF-A0A8W8NW10-F1
#
_cell.length_a   1.000
_cell.length_b   1.000
_cell.length_c   1.000
_cell.angle_alpha   90.00
_cell.angle_beta   90.00
_cell.angle_gamma   90.00
#
_symmetry.space_group_name_H-M   'P 1'
#
loop_
_entity.id
_entity.type
_entity.pdbx_description
1 polymer ?
#
loop_
_entity_poly.entity_id
_entity_poly.type
_entity_poly.pdbx_seq_one_letter_code
_entity_poly.pdbx_strand_id
1 'polypeptide(L)'
;DSGYPLTRYLMTPYLAPRTPTEERFNASLCRTRVLIEQTFGILKRKFQSLHFGLRTCPDQAVEYITATCILHNIAIDRQDTQVSYNICDLNIRDCQPQLLQDPAAPARNDGVLKRAAITNGFF
;
A
#
# COMPACT_ATOMS: atom_id res chain seq x y z
N ASP A 1 5.39 7.23 -0.17
CA ASP A 1 5.19 7.07 1.30
C ASP A 1 5.91 8.06 2.19
N SER A 2 7.06 8.62 1.80
CA SER A 2 7.74 9.68 2.56
C SER A 2 6.94 10.98 2.71
N GLY A 3 6.03 11.26 1.77
CA GLY A 3 5.15 12.44 1.79
C GLY A 3 4.00 12.38 2.81
N TYR A 4 3.91 11.33 3.63
CA TYR A 4 2.91 11.24 4.70
C TYR A 4 3.58 11.21 6.08
N PRO A 5 2.94 11.80 7.11
CA PRO A 5 3.45 11.74 8.47
C PRO A 5 3.37 10.30 9.01
N LEU A 6 4.37 9.91 9.80
CA LEU A 6 4.32 8.68 10.58
C LEU A 6 3.25 8.84 11.68
N THR A 7 2.24 7.97 11.68
CA THR A 7 1.19 7.96 12.70
C THR A 7 0.98 6.55 13.23
N ARG A 8 0.18 6.37 14.28
CA ARG A 8 -0.18 5.04 14.80
C ARG A 8 -0.92 4.15 13.79
N TYR A 9 -1.48 4.74 12.73
CA TYR A 9 -2.27 4.05 11.70
C TYR A 9 -1.64 4.07 10.31
N LEU A 10 -0.56 4.82 10.13
CA LEU A 10 0.14 4.96 8.86
C LEU A 10 1.64 4.83 9.10
N MET A 11 2.19 3.67 8.75
CA MET A 11 3.61 3.39 8.86
C MET A 11 4.36 3.93 7.65
N THR A 12 5.49 4.57 7.91
CA THR A 12 6.42 5.03 6.86
C THR A 12 7.77 4.35 7.04
N PRO A 13 8.54 4.16 5.96
CA PRO A 13 9.85 3.54 6.03
C PRO A 13 10.81 4.35 6.91
N TYR A 14 11.81 3.67 7.48
CA TYR A 14 12.98 4.33 8.05
C TYR A 14 13.74 5.02 6.91
N LEU A 15 13.95 6.34 7.02
CA LEU A 15 14.66 7.10 6.00
C LEU A 15 16.16 6.75 5.95
N ALA A 16 16.73 6.44 7.11
CA ALA A 16 18.12 6.01 7.26
C ALA A 16 18.14 4.77 8.18
N PRO A 17 17.84 3.57 7.65
CA PRO A 17 17.90 2.35 8.45
C PRO A 17 19.35 2.10 8.91
N ARG A 18 19.53 1.77 10.17
CA ARG A 18 20.83 1.53 10.81
C ARG A 18 21.00 0.09 11.26
N THR A 19 19.91 -0.66 11.36
CA THR A 19 19.91 -2.05 11.80
C THR A 19 19.34 -2.98 10.73
N PRO A 20 19.76 -4.27 10.70
CA PRO A 20 19.15 -5.25 9.81
C PRO A 20 17.64 -5.40 10.00
N THR A 21 17.14 -5.17 11.22
CA THR A 21 15.69 -5.24 11.52
C THR A 21 14.93 -4.07 10.89
N GLU A 22 15.49 -2.86 10.88
CA GLU A 22 14.93 -1.70 10.18
C GLU A 22 14.95 -1.90 8.66
N GLU A 23 16.00 -2.49 8.10
CA GLU A 23 16.08 -2.86 6.68
C GLU A 23 15.01 -3.89 6.30
N ARG A 24 14.83 -4.94 7.11
CA ARG A 24 13.79 -5.95 6.90
C ARG A 24 12.38 -5.35 6.99
N PHE A 25 12.15 -4.45 7.95
CA PHE A 25 10.90 -3.71 8.05
C PHE A 25 10.62 -2.92 6.76
N ASN A 26 11.60 -2.15 6.29
CA ASN A 26 11.47 -1.36 5.05
C ASN A 26 11.20 -2.26 3.83
N ALA A 27 11.92 -3.38 3.71
CA ALA A 27 11.72 -4.34 2.63
C ALA A 27 10.31 -4.95 2.65
N SER A 28 9.80 -5.30 3.84
CA SER A 28 8.43 -5.80 3.98
C SER A 28 7.39 -4.73 3.63
N LEU A 29 7.58 -3.50 4.11
CA LEU A 29 6.67 -2.39 3.83
C LEU A 29 6.62 -2.09 2.32
N CYS A 30 7.78 -2.08 1.65
CA CYS A 30 7.84 -1.98 0.19
C CYS A 30 7.05 -3.12 -0.48
N ARG A 31 7.29 -4.38 -0.10
CA ARG A 31 6.61 -5.52 -0.73
C ARG A 31 5.09 -5.39 -0.63
N THR A 32 4.59 -4.99 0.54
CA THR A 32 3.17 -4.73 0.74
C THR A 32 2.66 -3.58 -0.14
N ARG A 33 3.41 -2.48 -0.27
CA ARG A 33 3.06 -1.35 -1.15
C ARG A 33 2.93 -1.79 -2.61
N VAL A 34 3.91 -2.54 -3.11
CA VAL A 34 3.87 -2.96 -4.51
C VAL A 34 2.69 -3.89 -4.78
N LEU A 35 2.40 -4.82 -3.86
CA LEU A 35 1.24 -5.70 -3.98
C LEU A 35 -0.06 -4.91 -4.07
N ILE A 36 -0.29 -3.94 -3.17
CA ILE A 36 -1.54 -3.16 -3.18
C ILE A 36 -1.65 -2.24 -4.41
N GLU A 37 -0.54 -1.67 -4.89
CA GLU A 37 -0.51 -0.88 -6.12
C GLU A 37 -0.88 -1.72 -7.34
N GLN A 38 -0.36 -2.95 -7.42
CA GLN A 38 -0.74 -3.90 -8.47
C GLN A 38 -2.22 -4.27 -8.38
N THR A 39 -2.73 -4.56 -7.18
CA THR A 39 -4.15 -4.84 -6.95
C THR A 39 -5.02 -3.68 -7.43
N PHE A 40 -4.66 -2.42 -7.13
CA PHE A 40 -5.38 -1.26 -7.64
C PHE A 40 -5.31 -1.15 -9.17
N GLY A 41 -4.15 -1.42 -9.77
CA GLY A 41 -4.00 -1.47 -11.22
C GLY A 41 -4.87 -2.55 -11.89
N ILE A 42 -5.03 -3.70 -11.25
CA ILE A 42 -5.92 -4.78 -11.71
C ILE A 42 -7.39 -4.32 -11.62
N LEU A 43 -7.80 -3.79 -10.47
CA LEU A 43 -9.19 -3.34 -10.25
C LEU A 43 -9.58 -2.24 -11.24
N LYS A 44 -8.71 -1.24 -11.47
CA LYS A 44 -8.96 -0.17 -12.45
C LYS A 44 -9.07 -0.69 -13.89
N ARG A 45 -8.27 -1.68 -14.28
CA ARG A 45 -8.34 -2.31 -15.62
C ARG A 45 -9.63 -3.12 -15.79
N LYS A 46 -10.00 -3.91 -14.77
CA LYS A 46 -11.20 -4.76 -14.81
C LYS A 46 -12.49 -3.96 -14.71
N PHE A 47 -12.53 -2.95 -13.84
CA PHE A 47 -13.67 -2.10 -13.60
C PHE A 47 -13.35 -0.68 -14.04
N GLN A 48 -13.66 -0.36 -15.30
CA GLN A 48 -13.35 0.93 -15.92
C GLN A 48 -13.95 2.13 -15.17
N SER A 49 -15.03 1.93 -14.40
CA SER A 49 -15.58 2.94 -13.49
C SER A 49 -14.56 3.47 -12.48
N LEU A 50 -13.62 2.63 -12.01
CA LEU A 50 -12.54 3.04 -11.12
C LEU A 50 -11.37 3.73 -11.85
N HIS A 51 -11.24 3.54 -13.16
CA HIS A 51 -10.20 4.17 -13.96
C HIS A 51 -10.56 5.64 -14.29
N PHE A 52 -11.78 5.89 -14.74
CA PHE A 52 -12.24 7.23 -15.11
C PHE A 52 -12.69 8.08 -13.91
N GLY A 53 -12.82 7.47 -12.73
CA GLY A 53 -13.30 8.11 -11.52
C GLY A 53 -14.82 8.01 -11.37
N LEU A 54 -15.27 7.91 -10.11
CA LEU A 54 -16.67 7.79 -9.75
C LEU A 54 -17.28 9.19 -9.59
N ARG A 55 -18.30 9.50 -10.40
CA ARG A 55 -19.07 10.76 -10.30
C ARG A 55 -20.24 10.61 -9.32
N THR A 56 -19.94 10.19 -8.11
CA THR A 56 -20.93 9.93 -7.04
C THR A 56 -20.51 10.62 -5.75
N CYS A 57 -21.41 10.66 -4.76
CA CYS A 57 -21.02 11.09 -3.42
C CYS A 57 -20.03 10.09 -2.79
N PRO A 58 -19.24 10.52 -1.78
CA PRO A 58 -18.26 9.65 -1.12
C PRO A 58 -18.85 8.35 -0.58
N ASP A 59 -20.05 8.40 0.01
CA ASP A 59 -20.72 7.23 0.58
C ASP A 59 -21.02 6.18 -0.50
N GLN A 60 -21.57 6.59 -1.64
CA GLN A 60 -21.80 5.71 -2.80
C GLN A 60 -20.49 5.23 -3.43
N ALA A 61 -19.45 6.07 -3.43
CA ALA A 61 -18.15 5.67 -3.95
C ALA A 61 -17.55 4.51 -3.13
N VAL A 62 -17.71 4.53 -1.80
CA VAL A 62 -17.29 3.44 -0.91
C VAL A 62 -18.05 2.15 -1.25
N GLU A 63 -19.36 2.23 -1.49
CA GLU A 63 -20.16 1.07 -1.89
C GLU A 63 -19.68 0.47 -3.22
N TYR A 64 -19.44 1.31 -4.23
CA TYR A 64 -18.94 0.85 -5.52
C TYR A 64 -17.54 0.23 -5.44
N ILE A 65 -16.62 0.86 -4.70
CA ILE A 65 -15.28 0.30 -4.48
C ILE A 65 -15.41 -1.06 -3.79
N THR A 66 -16.24 -1.17 -2.76
CA THR A 66 -16.48 -2.43 -2.03
C THR A 66 -17.05 -3.51 -2.96
N ALA A 67 -18.07 -3.18 -3.76
CA ALA A 67 -18.65 -4.10 -4.73
C ALA A 67 -17.64 -4.60 -5.75
N THR A 68 -16.75 -3.72 -6.26
CA THR A 68 -15.70 -4.13 -7.22
C THR A 68 -14.70 -5.11 -6.60
N CYS A 69 -14.32 -4.93 -5.32
CA CYS A 69 -13.46 -5.87 -4.61
C CYS A 69 -14.15 -7.23 -4.42
N ILE A 70 -15.43 -7.24 -4.03
CA ILE A 70 -16.21 -8.48 -3.87
C ILE A 70 -16.32 -9.22 -5.21
N LEU A 71 -16.69 -8.52 -6.29
CA LEU A 71 -16.79 -9.10 -7.63
C LEU A 71 -15.43 -9.60 -8.14
N HIS A 72 -14.34 -8.93 -7.78
CA HIS A 72 -12.99 -9.40 -8.10
C HIS A 72 -12.69 -10.74 -7.43
N ASN A 73 -12.97 -10.88 -6.14
CA ASN A 73 -12.75 -12.12 -5.40
C ASN A 73 -13.59 -13.26 -5.97
N ILE A 74 -14.88 -13.03 -6.23
CA ILE A 74 -15.76 -14.02 -6.87
C ILE A 74 -15.19 -14.48 -8.22
N ALA A 75 -14.61 -13.58 -9.00
CA ALA A 75 -14.01 -13.93 -10.27
C ALA A 75 -12.72 -14.75 -10.12
N ILE A 76 -11.91 -14.50 -9.08
CA ILE A 76 -10.76 -15.35 -8.74
C ILE A 76 -11.24 -16.76 -8.39
N ASP A 77 -12.25 -16.87 -7.51
CA ASP A 77 -12.79 -18.16 -7.08
C ASP A 77 -13.37 -18.98 -8.24
N ARG A 78 -13.97 -18.29 -9.21
CA ARG A 78 -14.52 -18.89 -10.43
C ARG A 78 -13.50 -19.11 -11.55
N GLN A 79 -12.23 -18.74 -11.31
CA GLN A 79 -11.17 -18.77 -12.33
C GLN A 79 -11.50 -17.94 -13.59
N ASP A 80 -12.37 -16.93 -13.44
CA ASP A 80 -12.79 -15.99 -14.50
C ASP A 80 -11.89 -14.75 -14.50
N THR A 81 -10.61 -15.00 -14.74
CA THR A 81 -9.57 -13.98 -14.78
C THR A 81 -9.11 -13.77 -16.23
N GLN A 82 -9.89 -12.96 -16.95
CA GLN A 82 -9.62 -12.50 -18.33
C GLN A 82 -8.40 -11.57 -18.45
N VAL A 83 -7.76 -11.18 -17.33
CA VAL A 83 -6.59 -10.30 -17.30
C VAL A 83 -5.38 -11.16 -16.97
N SER A 84 -4.45 -11.32 -17.92
CA SER A 84 -3.14 -11.93 -17.64
C SER A 84 -2.47 -11.12 -16.53
N TYR A 85 -2.37 -11.72 -15.35
CA TYR A 85 -1.52 -11.25 -14.29
C TYR A 85 -0.09 -11.55 -14.71
N ASN A 86 0.53 -10.66 -15.48
CA ASN A 86 1.97 -10.55 -15.40
C ASN A 86 2.26 -10.06 -13.98
N ILE A 87 2.32 -10.99 -13.03
CA ILE A 87 2.99 -10.78 -11.75
C ILE A 87 4.42 -10.52 -12.18
N CYS A 88 4.76 -9.25 -12.43
CA CYS A 88 6.13 -8.89 -12.65
C CYS A 88 6.88 -9.38 -11.42
N ASP A 89 7.73 -10.39 -11.58
CA ASP A 89 8.66 -10.84 -10.55
C ASP A 89 9.40 -9.60 -10.05
N LEU A 90 9.04 -9.14 -8.85
CA LEU A 90 9.51 -7.86 -8.35
C LEU A 90 10.98 -7.99 -7.99
N ASN A 91 11.83 -7.31 -8.76
CA ASN A 91 13.14 -6.89 -8.28
C ASN A 91 12.91 -5.90 -7.12
N ILE A 92 12.88 -6.43 -5.90
CA ILE A 92 12.80 -5.73 -4.60
C ILE A 92 13.85 -4.60 -4.48
N ARG A 93 14.85 -4.58 -5.36
CA ARG A 93 15.99 -3.66 -5.38
C ARG A 93 15.65 -2.21 -5.71
N ASP A 94 14.53 -1.94 -6.40
CA ASP A 94 14.20 -0.57 -6.86
C ASP A 94 13.34 0.24 -5.87
N CYS A 95 13.03 -0.34 -4.71
CA CYS A 95 12.21 0.28 -3.68
C CYS A 95 13.01 1.21 -2.75
N GLN A 96 13.65 2.23 -3.31
CA GLN A 96 14.24 3.28 -2.47
C GLN A 96 13.18 4.31 -2.08
N PRO A 97 13.06 4.67 -0.79
CA PRO A 97 12.18 5.75 -0.38
C PRO A 97 12.71 7.07 -0.95
N GLN A 98 11.99 7.67 -1.91
CA GLN A 98 12.29 9.02 -2.38
C GLN A 98 12.08 10.02 -1.24
N LEU A 99 13.10 10.78 -0.87
CA LEU A 99 13.03 11.79 0.18
C LEU A 99 12.21 12.99 -0.29
N LEU A 100 10.94 13.08 0.11
CA LEU A 100 10.18 14.33 0.05
C LEU A 100 10.13 14.90 1.47
N GLN A 101 10.80 16.04 1.66
CA GLN A 101 10.76 16.82 2.90
C GLN A 101 9.55 17.74 2.84
N ASP A 102 8.48 17.38 3.56
CA ASP A 102 7.39 18.30 3.88
C ASP A 102 7.41 18.64 5.38
N PRO A 103 6.95 19.86 5.75
CA PRO A 103 7.12 20.40 7.09
C PRO A 103 6.40 19.52 8.10
N ALA A 104 7.16 19.08 9.10
CA ALA A 104 6.73 18.14 10.12
C ALA A 104 5.41 18.55 10.76
N ALA A 105 4.33 17.81 10.47
CA ALA A 105 3.20 17.74 11.39
C ALA A 105 3.75 17.27 12.75
N PRO A 106 3.33 17.86 13.89
CA PRO A 106 3.90 17.53 15.19
C PRO A 106 3.74 16.03 15.44
N ALA A 107 4.88 15.33 15.45
CA ALA A 107 4.93 13.90 15.63
C ALA A 107 4.38 13.57 17.01
N ARG A 108 3.14 13.08 17.08
CA ARG A 108 2.70 12.31 18.24
C ARG A 108 3.60 11.08 18.29
N ASN A 109 4.37 10.94 19.37
CA ASN A 109 5.36 9.87 19.56
C ASN A 109 4.78 8.45 19.37
N ASP A 110 3.45 8.30 19.46
CA ASP A 110 2.70 7.05 19.28
C ASP A 110 3.06 6.32 17.97
N GLY A 111 3.26 7.04 16.86
CA GLY A 111 3.62 6.43 15.57
C GLY A 111 5.03 5.84 15.58
N VAL A 112 5.98 6.56 16.18
CA VAL A 112 7.37 6.11 16.36
C VAL A 112 7.41 4.87 17.25
N LEU A 113 6.70 4.90 18.37
CA LEU A 113 6.60 3.77 19.29
C LEU A 113 5.98 2.55 18.62
N LYS A 114 4.91 2.74 17.84
CA LYS A 114 4.25 1.65 17.12
C LYS A 114 5.19 1.02 16.08
N ARG A 115 5.90 1.83 15.31
CA ARG A 115 6.88 1.33 14.33
C ARG A 115 7.99 0.55 15.02
N ALA A 116 8.60 1.11 16.07
CA ALA A 116 9.65 0.43 16.82
C ALA A 116 9.16 -0.90 17.43
N ALA A 117 7.93 -0.95 17.94
CA ALA A 117 7.34 -2.19 18.46
C ALA A 117 7.13 -3.26 17.36
N ILE A 118 6.73 -2.87 16.15
CA ILE A 118 6.62 -3.79 15.01
C ILE A 118 8.01 -4.25 14.58
N THR A 119 8.93 -3.31 14.39
CA THR A 119 10.29 -3.59 13.91
C THR A 119 11.03 -4.54 14.85
N ASN A 120 11.00 -4.29 16.17
CA ASN A 120 11.71 -5.11 17.14
C ASN A 120 10.94 -6.37 17.57
N GLY A 121 9.62 -6.40 17.35
CA GLY A 121 8.77 -7.53 17.74
C GLY A 121 8.61 -8.59 16.66
N PHE A 122 8.78 -8.24 15.38
CA PHE A 122 8.54 -9.14 14.24
C PHE A 122 9.76 -9.42 13.35
N PHE A 123 10.78 -8.55 13.31
CA PHE A 123 11.90 -8.62 12.35
C PHE A 123 13.25 -8.82 13.03
#